data_AF-A0A853GQN3-F1
#
_entry.id   AF-A0A853GQN3-F1
#
_cell.length_a   1.000
_cell.length_b   1.000
_cell.length_c   1.000
_cell.angle_alpha   90.00
_cell.angle_beta   90.00
_cell.angle_gamma   90.00
#
_symmetry.space_group_name_H-M   'P 1'
#
loop_
_entity.id
_entity.type
_entity.pdbx_description
1 polymer ?
#
loop_
_entity_poly.entity_id
_entity_poly.type
_entity_poly.pdbx_seq_one_letter_code
_entity_poly.pdbx_strand_id
1 'polypeptide(L)'
;MVALHDAGVIGKVTMRQFDAICPPLVRKFSAADIKQLRETLNFSQPVFALHLHTTASTVRKWEQGDTQPAGPALKLLNLLADKGLQAIT
;
A
#
# COMPACT_ATOMS: atom_id res chain seq x y z
N MET A 1 -17.60 -0.98 19.49
CA MET A 1 -17.83 -1.51 18.13
C MET A 1 -18.65 -2.81 18.10
N VAL A 2 -18.44 -3.76 19.02
CA VAL A 2 -19.18 -5.04 19.06
C VAL A 2 -20.71 -4.85 19.17
N ALA A 3 -21.19 -4.00 20.08
CA ALA A 3 -22.63 -3.76 20.27
C ALA A 3 -23.37 -3.24 19.02
N LEU A 4 -22.68 -2.51 18.12
CA LEU A 4 -23.28 -1.99 16.88
C LEU A 4 -23.30 -3.04 15.75
N HIS A 5 -22.35 -3.97 15.76
CA HIS A 5 -22.33 -5.11 14.85
C HIS A 5 -23.43 -6.12 15.21
N ASP A 6 -23.59 -6.40 16.51
CA ASP A 6 -24.60 -7.34 17.01
C ASP A 6 -26.04 -6.82 16.86
N ALA A 7 -26.20 -5.49 16.92
CA ALA A 7 -27.47 -4.82 16.61
C ALA A 7 -27.79 -4.78 15.09
N GLY A 8 -26.92 -5.33 14.22
CA GLY A 8 -27.10 -5.36 12.76
C GLY A 8 -26.91 -4.00 12.07
N VAL A 9 -26.46 -2.98 12.80
CA VAL A 9 -26.24 -1.62 12.29
C VAL A 9 -24.97 -1.56 11.43
N ILE A 10 -23.94 -2.35 11.78
CA ILE A 10 -22.73 -2.53 10.96
C ILE A 10 -22.70 -3.95 10.40
N GLY A 11 -22.93 -4.09 9.10
CA GLY A 11 -22.89 -5.37 8.38
C GLY A 11 -21.57 -5.64 7.64
N LYS A 12 -21.39 -6.88 7.18
CA LYS A 12 -20.25 -7.27 6.31
C LYS A 12 -20.35 -6.56 4.96
N VAL A 13 -19.26 -5.91 4.54
CA VAL A 13 -19.13 -5.43 3.16
C VAL A 13 -18.96 -6.64 2.23
N THR A 14 -19.83 -6.72 1.22
CA THR A 14 -19.83 -7.78 0.21
C THR A 14 -19.19 -7.31 -1.10
N MET A 15 -18.79 -8.23 -1.97
CA MET A 15 -18.28 -7.88 -3.31
C MET A 15 -19.28 -7.03 -4.11
N ARG A 16 -20.59 -7.30 -3.99
CA ARG A 16 -21.64 -6.50 -4.63
C ARG A 16 -21.64 -5.04 -4.18
N GLN A 17 -21.40 -4.78 -2.90
CA GLN A 17 -21.30 -3.41 -2.37
C GLN A 17 -19.96 -2.79 -2.74
N PHE A 18 -18.88 -3.59 -2.76
CA PHE A 18 -17.55 -3.14 -3.15
C PHE A 18 -17.49 -2.67 -4.61
N ASP A 19 -18.13 -3.40 -5.53
CA ASP A 19 -18.19 -3.04 -6.95
C ASP A 19 -18.91 -1.70 -7.16
N ALA A 20 -19.95 -1.42 -6.36
CA ALA A 20 -20.66 -0.14 -6.39
C ALA A 20 -19.82 1.04 -5.88
N ILE A 21 -18.77 0.78 -5.09
CA ILE A 21 -17.89 1.80 -4.49
C ILE A 21 -16.67 2.10 -5.39
N CYS A 22 -16.50 1.36 -6.49
CA CYS A 22 -15.45 1.55 -7.51
C CYS A 22 -14.07 1.99 -6.94
N PRO A 23 -13.33 1.07 -6.30
CA PRO A 23 -12.06 1.41 -5.67
C PRO A 23 -11.04 1.94 -6.70
N PRO A 24 -10.13 2.86 -6.28
CA PRO A 24 -9.09 3.35 -7.17
C PRO A 24 -8.19 2.20 -7.64
N LEU A 25 -7.91 2.21 -8.95
CA LEU A 25 -7.07 1.23 -9.62
C LEU A 25 -5.68 1.20 -8.97
N VAL A 26 -5.16 -0.01 -8.79
CA VAL A 26 -3.79 -0.22 -8.31
C VAL A 26 -2.85 0.06 -9.49
N ARG A 27 -2.16 1.20 -9.46
CA ARG A 27 -1.19 1.55 -10.50
C ARG A 27 0.08 0.73 -10.34
N LYS A 28 0.72 0.41 -11.46
CA LYS A 28 2.06 -0.18 -11.50
C LYS A 28 3.10 0.90 -11.16
N PHE A 29 4.21 0.47 -10.57
CA PHE A 29 5.35 1.34 -10.27
C PHE A 29 6.56 0.87 -11.06
N SER A 30 7.23 1.81 -11.73
CA SER A 30 8.59 1.59 -12.23
C SER A 30 9.61 1.68 -11.10
N ALA A 31 10.84 1.23 -11.37
CA ALA A 31 11.96 1.34 -10.43
C ALA A 31 12.20 2.80 -9.98
N ALA A 32 12.07 3.74 -10.93
CA ALA A 32 12.20 5.17 -10.67
C ALA A 32 11.07 5.70 -9.78
N ASP A 33 9.82 5.28 -10.02
CA ASP A 33 8.68 5.70 -9.21
C ASP A 33 8.83 5.28 -7.74
N ILE A 34 9.35 4.07 -7.49
CA ILE A 34 9.55 3.54 -6.14
C ILE A 34 10.63 4.35 -5.41
N LYS A 35 11.75 4.63 -6.10
CA LYS A 35 12.83 5.44 -5.56
C LYS A 35 12.35 6.86 -5.23
N GLN A 36 11.64 7.49 -6.16
CA GLN A 36 11.10 8.83 -5.97
C GLN A 36 10.09 8.89 -4.83
N LEU A 37 9.20 7.89 -4.71
CA LEU A 37 8.27 7.80 -3.59
C LEU A 37 9.00 7.74 -2.26
N ARG A 38 10.00 6.85 -2.12
CA ARG A 38 10.80 6.73 -0.90
C ARG A 38 11.48 8.05 -0.54
N GLU A 39 12.08 8.72 -1.51
CA GLU A 39 12.80 9.98 -1.32
C GLU A 39 11.86 11.14 -0.96
N THR A 40 10.67 11.18 -1.55
CA THR A 40 9.62 12.17 -1.22
C THR A 40 9.15 12.02 0.22
N LEU A 41 9.13 10.80 0.74
CA LEU A 41 8.81 10.51 2.15
C LEU A 41 10.01 10.74 3.10
N ASN A 42 11.16 11.18 2.57
CA ASN A 42 12.42 11.38 3.29
C ASN A 42 12.92 10.13 4.02
N PHE A 43 12.72 8.95 3.42
CA PHE A 43 13.11 7.67 4.01
C PHE A 43 14.37 7.08 3.40
N SER A 44 15.19 6.44 4.24
CA SER A 44 16.24 5.53 3.77
C SER A 44 15.63 4.21 3.31
N GLN A 45 16.36 3.43 2.50
CA GLN A 45 15.88 2.12 2.04
C GLN A 45 15.49 1.17 3.19
N PRO A 46 16.25 1.05 4.30
CA PRO A 46 15.84 0.22 5.44
C PRO A 46 14.58 0.72 6.15
N VAL A 47 14.43 2.03 6.33
CA VAL A 47 13.23 2.60 6.98
C VAL A 47 11.99 2.36 6.11
N PHE A 48 12.11 2.54 4.79
CA PHE A 48 11.03 2.27 3.86
C PHE A 48 10.65 0.78 3.84
N ALA A 49 11.64 -0.11 3.89
CA ALA A 49 11.42 -1.55 3.97
C ALA A 49 10.64 -1.96 5.23
N LEU A 50 10.93 -1.34 6.38
CA LEU A 50 10.22 -1.61 7.63
C LEU A 50 8.73 -1.26 7.53
N HIS A 51 8.40 -0.11 6.93
CA HIS A 51 7.00 0.32 6.72
C HIS A 51 6.25 -0.58 5.74
N LEU A 52 6.96 -1.18 4.76
CA LEU A 52 6.38 -2.10 3.78
C LEU A 52 6.41 -3.58 4.22
N HIS A 53 6.87 -3.87 5.44
CA HIS A 53 7.06 -5.22 5.95
C HIS A 53 7.88 -6.11 4.98
N THR A 54 9.00 -5.58 4.50
CA THR A 54 9.92 -6.24 3.59
C THR A 54 11.38 -5.99 4.01
N THR A 55 12.34 -6.47 3.21
CA THR A 55 13.78 -6.26 3.47
C THR A 55 14.34 -5.10 2.65
N ALA A 56 15.39 -4.45 3.15
CA ALA A 56 16.11 -3.41 2.40
C ALA A 56 16.66 -3.94 1.05
N SER A 57 17.07 -5.22 1.01
CA SER A 57 17.51 -5.88 -0.23
C SER A 57 16.38 -6.01 -1.25
N THR A 58 15.13 -6.21 -0.81
CA THR A 58 13.96 -6.26 -1.69
C THR A 58 13.65 -4.88 -2.25
N VAL A 59 13.63 -3.85 -1.40
CA VAL A 59 13.48 -2.44 -1.85
C VAL A 59 14.54 -2.06 -2.87
N ARG A 60 15.80 -2.43 -2.61
CA ARG A 60 16.90 -2.18 -3.55
C ARG A 60 16.66 -2.85 -4.91
N LYS A 61 16.27 -4.12 -4.94
CA LYS A 61 15.97 -4.84 -6.19
C LYS A 61 14.82 -4.19 -6.96
N TRP A 62 13.80 -3.69 -6.25
CA TRP A 62 12.72 -2.93 -6.88
C TRP A 62 13.20 -1.61 -7.47
N GLU A 63 14.00 -0.83 -6.74
CA GLU A 63 14.58 0.43 -7.20
C GLU A 63 15.63 0.26 -8.32
N GLN A 64 16.14 -0.96 -8.52
CA GLN A 64 17.04 -1.32 -9.61
C GLN A 64 16.29 -1.93 -10.82
N GLY A 65 15.03 -2.34 -10.63
CA GLY A 65 14.22 -2.99 -11.67
C GLY A 65 14.46 -4.50 -11.82
N ASP A 66 15.25 -5.12 -10.94
CA ASP A 66 15.53 -6.56 -10.95
C ASP A 66 14.27 -7.40 -10.64
N THR A 67 13.42 -6.88 -9.78
CA THR A 67 12.12 -7.47 -9.43
C THR A 67 11.06 -6.37 -9.33
N GLN A 68 9.79 -6.76 -9.33
CA GLN A 68 8.67 -5.82 -9.18
C GLN A 68 7.80 -6.16 -7.97
N PRO A 69 7.25 -5.16 -7.27
CA PRO A 69 6.25 -5.39 -6.24
C PRO A 69 4.96 -5.92 -6.86
N ALA A 70 4.33 -6.88 -6.19
CA ALA A 70 3.07 -7.48 -6.59
C ALA A 70 2.13 -7.65 -5.39
N GLY A 71 0.85 -7.86 -5.67
CA GLY A 71 -0.16 -8.16 -4.64
C GLY A 71 -0.20 -7.09 -3.53
N PRO A 72 -0.12 -7.48 -2.24
CA PRO A 72 -0.21 -6.54 -1.11
C PRO A 72 0.84 -5.43 -1.12
N ALA A 73 2.08 -5.74 -1.50
CA ALA A 73 3.16 -4.74 -1.55
C ALA A 73 2.85 -3.63 -2.57
N LEU A 74 2.35 -4.00 -3.74
CA LEU A 74 1.94 -3.03 -4.76
C LEU A 74 0.77 -2.16 -4.27
N LYS A 75 -0.19 -2.76 -3.54
CA LYS A 75 -1.30 -2.01 -2.94
C LYS A 75 -0.82 -1.01 -1.89
N LEU A 76 0.13 -1.41 -1.03
CA LEU A 76 0.71 -0.53 -0.02
C LEU A 76 1.48 0.64 -0.65
N LEU A 77 2.25 0.41 -1.71
CA LEU A 77 2.92 1.48 -2.45
C LEU A 77 1.92 2.50 -3.02
N ASN A 78 0.79 2.03 -3.55
CA ASN A 78 -0.29 2.93 -3.98
C ASN A 78 -0.85 3.75 -2.82
N LEU A 79 -1.13 3.11 -1.67
CA LEU A 79 -1.66 3.80 -0.50
C LEU A 79 -0.70 4.87 0.03
N LEU A 80 0.60 4.55 0.12
CA LEU A 80 1.64 5.51 0.51
C LEU A 80 1.77 6.66 -0.46
N ALA A 81 1.68 6.39 -1.77
CA ALA A 81 1.80 7.42 -2.77
C ALA A 81 0.56 8.33 -2.85
N ASP A 82 -0.63 7.83 -2.50
CA ASP A 82 -1.87 8.61 -2.55
C ASP A 82 -2.16 9.36 -1.24
N LYS A 83 -1.75 8.79 -0.09
CA LYS A 83 -2.12 9.30 1.24
C LYS A 83 -0.92 9.60 2.16
N GLY A 84 0.30 9.31 1.73
CA GLY A 84 1.50 9.45 2.56
C GLY A 84 1.52 8.49 3.75
N LEU A 85 2.29 8.84 4.80
CA LEU A 85 2.41 8.04 6.03
C LEU A 85 1.08 7.79 6.74
N GLN A 86 0.11 8.71 6.62
CA GLN A 86 -1.22 8.61 7.22
C GLN A 86 -2.00 7.34 6.80
N ALA A 87 -1.53 6.65 5.76
CA ALA A 87 -2.10 5.36 5.35
C ALA A 87 -1.73 4.19 6.26
N ILE A 88 -0.64 4.28 7.01
CA ILE A 88 -0.02 3.16 7.72
C ILE A 88 0.37 3.47 9.18
N THR A 89 0.18 4.71 9.63
CA THR A 89 0.25 5.17 11.03
C THR A 89 -1.12 5.55 11.53
#